data_AF-A0A259BIX9-F1
#
_entry.id   AF-A0A259BIX9-F1
#
_cell.length_a   1.000
_cell.length_b   1.000
_cell.length_c   1.000
_cell.angle_alpha   90.00
_cell.angle_beta   90.00
_cell.angle_gamma   90.00
#
_symmetry.space_group_name_H-M   'P 1'
#
loop_
_entity.id
_entity.type
_entity.pdbx_description
1 polymer ?
#
loop_
_entity_poly.entity_id
_entity_poly.type
_entity_poly.pdbx_seq_one_letter_code
_entity_poly.pdbx_strand_id
1 'polypeptide(L)' 'MALLAIGLLIGSATLALAGGFFLFTARIAGREPVALKPVDAIVVLTGGQSRVSDGVQLLAEGHGKRLLITGV' A
#
# COMPACT_ATOMS: atom_id res chain seq x y z
N MET A 1 -6.72 -30.03 31.86
CA MET A 1 -5.84 -28.84 32.00
C MET A 1 -5.09 -28.51 30.71
N ALA A 2 -4.36 -29.45 30.09
CA ALA A 2 -3.63 -29.19 28.84
C ALA A 2 -4.51 -28.70 27.67
N LEU A 3 -5.67 -29.32 27.42
CA LEU A 3 -6.59 -28.92 26.34
C LEU A 3 -7.12 -27.48 26.50
N LEU A 4 -7.43 -27.07 27.73
CA LEU A 4 -7.88 -25.70 28.02
C LEU A 4 -6.75 -24.68 27.80
N ALA A 5 -5.52 -25.01 28.21
CA ALA A 5 -4.36 -24.17 27.99
C ALA A 5 -4.05 -23.98 26.49
N ILE A 6 -4.15 -25.05 25.70
CA ILE A 6 -3.98 -25.01 24.24
C ILE A 6 -5.07 -24.15 23.58
N GLY A 7 -6.33 -24.33 24.00
CA GLY A 7 -7.45 -23.53 23.49
C GLY A 7 -7.26 -22.03 23.76
N LEU A 8 -6.80 -21.66 24.96
CA LEU A 8 -6.50 -20.28 25.31
C LEU A 8 -5.34 -19.70 24.45
N LEU A 9 -4.30 -20.50 24.22
CA LEU A 9 -3.15 -20.10 23.41
C LEU A 9 -3.55 -19.84 21.96
N ILE A 10 -4.30 -20.75 21.35
CA ILE A 10 -4.80 -20.59 19.97
C ILE A 10 -5.76 -19.40 19.88
N GLY A 11 -6.69 -19.27 20.83
CA GLY A 11 -7.62 -18.15 20.89
C GLY A 11 -6.90 -16.80 20.97
N SER A 12 -5.93 -16.68 21.87
CA SER A 12 -5.13 -15.45 22.03
C SER A 12 -4.28 -15.13 20.79
N ALA A 13 -3.65 -16.13 20.16
CA ALA A 13 -2.87 -15.94 18.94
C ALA A 13 -3.76 -15.49 17.76
N THR A 14 -4.97 -16.04 17.67
CA THR A 14 -5.94 -15.67 16.63
C THR A 14 -6.42 -14.23 16.84
N LEU A 15 -6.74 -13.85 18.07
CA LEU A 15 -7.13 -12.49 18.40
C LEU A 15 -5.99 -11.49 18.15
N ALA A 16 -4.76 -11.85 18.50
CA ALA A 16 -3.59 -11.02 18.23
C ALA A 16 -3.34 -10.84 16.74
N LEU A 17 -3.45 -11.92 15.95
CA LEU A 17 -3.28 -11.86 14.49
C LEU A 17 -4.38 -11.02 13.84
N ALA A 18 -5.64 -11.26 14.20
CA ALA A 18 -6.77 -10.49 13.67
C ALA A 18 -6.64 -9.01 14.05
N GLY A 19 -6.42 -8.70 15.34
CA GLY A 19 -6.25 -7.33 15.82
C GLY A 19 -5.06 -6.63 15.17
N GLY A 20 -3.92 -7.32 15.04
CA GLY A 20 -2.74 -6.82 14.35
C GLY A 20 -3.00 -6.55 12.86
N PHE A 21 -3.73 -7.44 12.19
CA PHE A 21 -4.13 -7.25 10.79
C PHE A 21 -5.07 -6.05 10.63
N PHE A 22 -6.09 -5.89 11.48
CA PHE A 22 -6.97 -4.71 11.45
C PHE A 22 -6.22 -3.41 11.72
N LEU A 23 -5.29 -3.40 12.68
CA LEU A 23 -4.44 -2.24 12.94
C LEU A 23 -3.52 -1.94 11.75
N PHE A 24 -3.00 -2.97 11.10
CA PHE A 24 -2.19 -2.83 9.89
C PHE A 24 -3.00 -2.23 8.75
N THR A 25 -4.18 -2.77 8.43
CA THR A 25 -5.03 -2.25 7.35
C THR A 25 -5.51 -0.83 7.63
N ALA A 26 -5.81 -0.50 8.90
CA ALA A 26 -6.14 0.86 9.30
C ALA A 26 -4.98 1.86 9.13
N ARG A 27 -3.72 1.39 9.10
CA ARG A 27 -2.52 2.22 9.00
C ARG A 27 -1.81 2.14 7.64
N ILE A 28 -2.07 1.10 6.85
CA ILE A 28 -1.37 0.87 5.57
C ILE A 28 -1.79 1.87 4.50
N ALA A 29 -2.97 2.49 4.64
CA ALA A 29 -3.42 3.52 3.71
C ALA A 29 -2.40 4.66 3.66
N GLY A 30 -1.62 4.70 2.58
CA GLY A 30 -0.73 5.80 2.29
C GLY A 30 -1.55 7.07 2.11
N ARG A 31 -1.11 8.17 2.72
CA ARG A 31 -1.73 9.47 2.46
C ARG A 31 -1.33 9.90 1.05
N GLU A 32 -2.29 9.90 0.14
CA GLU A 32 -2.11 10.65 -1.10
C GLU A 32 -1.97 12.15 -0.77
N PRO A 33 -1.03 12.85 -1.43
CA PRO A 33 -0.94 14.29 -1.27
C PRO A 33 -2.27 14.95 -1.64
N VAL A 34 -2.75 15.84 -0.77
CA VAL A 34 -4.01 16.59 -0.99
C VAL A 34 -3.98 17.41 -2.28
N ALA A 35 -2.78 17.81 -2.73
CA ALA A 35 -2.58 18.44 -4.02
C ALA A 35 -1.22 18.05 -4.59
N LEU A 36 -1.19 17.67 -5.87
CA LEU A 36 0.03 17.46 -6.62
C LEU A 36 0.48 18.79 -7.24
N LYS A 37 1.70 19.21 -6.91
CA LYS A 37 2.35 20.32 -7.62
C LYS A 37 2.80 19.84 -9.00
N PRO A 38 2.78 20.69 -10.03
CA PRO A 38 3.38 20.34 -11.32
C PRO A 38 4.84 19.94 -11.14
N VAL A 39 5.24 18.83 -11.75
CA VAL A 39 6.63 18.33 -11.72
C VAL A 39 7.22 18.24 -13.12
N ASP A 40 8.55 18.21 -13.23
CA ASP A 40 9.21 18.05 -14.52
C ASP A 40 9.10 16.63 -15.08
N ALA A 41 8.96 15.62 -14.22
CA ALA A 41 8.81 14.23 -14.64
C ALA A 41 8.09 13.39 -13.58
N ILE A 42 7.34 12.39 -14.03
CA ILE A 42 6.75 11.32 -13.21
C ILE A 42 7.62 10.08 -13.39
N VAL A 43 8.07 9.46 -12.29
CA VAL A 43 8.90 8.25 -12.32
C VAL A 43 8.09 7.06 -11.81
N VAL A 44 7.90 6.07 -12.66
CA VAL A 44 7.17 4.84 -12.34
C VAL A 44 8.14 3.68 -12.21
N LEU A 45 8.04 2.93 -11.10
CA LEU A 45 8.76 1.67 -10.93
C LEU A 45 7.89 0.51 -11.44
N THR A 46 8.49 -0.40 -12.22
CA THR A 46 7.87 -1.66 -12.60
C THR A 46 7.72 -2.62 -11.40
N GLY A 47 7.04 -3.76 -11.60
CA GLY A 47 6.89 -4.81 -10.58
C GLY A 47 5.63 -4.75 -9.71
N GLY A 48 4.77 -3.74 -9.87
CA GLY A 48 3.43 -3.67 -9.26
C GLY A 48 2.33 -3.54 -10.32
N GLN A 49 1.12 -4.01 -10.02
CA GLN A 49 0.06 -4.16 -11.05
C GLN A 49 -0.54 -2.84 -11.58
N SER A 50 -0.49 -1.73 -10.82
CA SER A 50 -1.17 -0.47 -11.22
C SER A 50 -0.25 0.75 -11.40
N ARG A 51 1.05 0.63 -11.09
CA ARG A 51 1.93 1.81 -11.03
C ARG A 51 2.09 2.52 -12.39
N VAL A 52 2.05 1.76 -13.48
CA VAL A 52 2.15 2.30 -14.84
C VAL A 52 0.86 2.98 -15.26
N SER A 53 -0.30 2.38 -14.99
CA SER A 53 -1.59 3.02 -15.32
C SER A 53 -1.77 4.33 -14.56
N ASP A 54 -1.43 4.35 -13.27
CA ASP A 54 -1.56 5.54 -12.42
C ASP A 54 -0.65 6.66 -12.93
N GLY A 55 0.61 6.34 -13.28
CA GLY A 55 1.55 7.31 -13.85
C GLY A 55 1.11 7.85 -15.22
N VAL A 56 0.50 7.02 -16.07
CA VAL A 56 -0.06 7.45 -17.36
C VAL A 56 -1.23 8.41 -17.14
N GLN A 57 -2.11 8.11 -16.18
CA GLN A 57 -3.23 8.98 -15.84
C GLN A 57 -2.74 10.34 -15.32
N LEU A 58 -1.78 10.35 -14.39
CA LEU A 58 -1.20 11.60 -13.89
C LEU A 58 -0.52 12.44 -14.99
N LEU A 59 0.10 11.80 -15.98
CA LEU A 59 0.66 12.49 -17.14
C LEU A 59 -0.44 13.11 -18.00
N ALA A 60 -1.52 12.36 -18.25
CA ALA A 60 -2.67 12.82 -19.04
C ALA A 60 -3.40 14.00 -18.35
N GLU A 61 -3.44 14.01 -17.02
CA GLU A 61 -3.98 15.09 -16.18
C GLU A 61 -3.05 16.31 -16.08
N GLY A 62 -1.84 16.25 -16.67
CA GLY A 62 -0.90 17.37 -16.73
C GLY A 62 -0.07 17.57 -15.46
N HIS A 63 -0.03 16.57 -14.57
CA HIS A 63 0.76 16.65 -13.33
C HIS A 63 2.28 16.57 -13.59
N GLY A 64 2.71 16.14 -14.78
CA GLY A 64 4.12 16.10 -15.17
C GLY A 64 4.34 16.39 -16.66
N LYS A 65 5.57 16.73 -17.05
CA LYS A 65 5.94 17.00 -18.46
C LYS A 65 6.34 15.74 -19.24
N ARG A 66 6.73 14.67 -18.55
CA ARG A 66 7.16 13.38 -19.14
C ARG A 66 7.04 12.24 -18.12
N LEU A 67 6.89 11.02 -18.62
CA LEU A 67 6.84 9.80 -17.83
C LEU A 67 8.12 8.99 -18.05
N LEU A 68 8.77 8.58 -16.95
CA LEU A 68 9.95 7.71 -16.95
C LEU A 68 9.59 6.39 -16.30
N ILE A 69 9.79 5.28 -16.99
CA ILE A 69 9.55 3.93 -16.46
C ILE A 69 10.90 3.30 -16.13
N THR A 70 11.08 2.90 -14.87
CA THR A 70 12.32 2.28 -14.37
C THR A 70 12.08 0.80 -14.06
N GLY A 71 12.99 -0.04 -14.53
CA GLY A 71 13.02 -1.47 -14.23
C GLY A 71 13.84 -1.73 -12.98
N VAL A 72 13.29 -2.52 -12.04
CA VAL A 72 14.02 -3.12 -10.90
C VAL A 72 14.01 -4.63 -11.00
#